data_AF-A0ABD2K7Y2-F1
#
_entry.id   AF-A0ABD2K7Y2-F1
#
_cell.length_a   1.000
_cell.length_b   1.000
_cell.length_c   1.000
_cell.angle_alpha   90.00
_cell.angle_beta   90.00
_cell.angle_gamma   90.00
#
_symmetry.space_group_name_H-M   'P 1'
#
loop_
_entity.id
_entity.type
_entity.pdbx_description
1 polymer ?
#
loop_
_entity_poly.entity_id
_entity_poly.type
_entity_poly.pdbx_seq_one_letter_code
_entity_poly.pdbx_strand_id
1 'polypeptide(L)'
;MRIFRDPWQFLPVPVPIPEWHNLMCGVGTDASGIPNYDEKKQRHFRPSPKIGKNVAGGDGSSAFVCRCFSTTAYVNPFLNATTMGHCASKDHKDQKRHNRRIEEQLRKEQSMNLRIIKLLLLGAGESGKSTILKQMRILHKDGFSKQDLLLIKPVVLSNCIHSMLAILRAMFHLQIDFGDPERLKDSQRVFATVHANKEELTEELSEAMQRLWQDDGVLECYRRSNEYQIDDSAKYFLDNLPRLSAPEYLPTEQDLLRTRIKTTGITEVLFELKGLTFRVIDVGGQRSERKKWIHCFDNVNAIIFISSLSEYDQTLREDNCTNRMQESLKLFDSICNSPWFADIHFILFLNKKDIFADKIQRSPLTVCFPEYKGQQNQTECINYIQWKFEQMNRSRQREIYCHHTCATDTNNVQFVLDACLDMIIAKNLKSMGLC
;
A
#
# COMPACT_ATOMS: atom_id res chain seq x y z
N MET A 1 12.89 -33.93 7.54
CA MET A 1 13.54 -32.68 7.05
C MET A 1 13.48 -32.65 5.53
N ARG A 2 13.09 -31.52 4.93
CA ARG A 2 13.34 -31.18 3.51
C ARG A 2 13.94 -29.78 3.50
N ILE A 3 15.12 -29.61 2.91
CA ILE A 3 15.78 -28.31 2.80
C ILE A 3 15.37 -27.72 1.46
N PHE A 4 14.57 -26.65 1.47
CA PHE A 4 14.40 -25.81 0.29
C PHE A 4 15.67 -25.00 0.07
N ARG A 5 16.13 -24.92 -1.19
CA ARG A 5 17.22 -24.03 -1.60
C ARG A 5 16.64 -22.68 -2.02
N ASP A 6 17.39 -21.61 -1.79
CA ASP A 6 17.04 -20.27 -2.27
C ASP A 6 16.96 -20.20 -3.81
N PRO A 7 15.96 -19.51 -4.38
CA PRO A 7 15.83 -19.32 -5.82
C PRO A 7 16.74 -18.19 -6.38
N TRP A 8 17.52 -17.51 -5.53
CA TRP A 8 18.25 -16.28 -5.89
C TRP A 8 19.59 -16.48 -6.63
N GLN A 9 19.85 -17.68 -7.16
CA GLN A 9 20.97 -17.93 -8.06
C GLN A 9 20.47 -18.00 -9.51
N PHE A 10 20.36 -16.84 -10.19
CA PHE A 10 20.58 -16.62 -11.63
C PHE A 10 20.04 -15.24 -12.07
N LEU A 11 20.78 -14.16 -11.77
CA LEU A 11 20.65 -12.86 -12.45
C LEU A 11 22.05 -12.27 -12.70
N PRO A 12 22.39 -11.83 -13.93
CA PRO A 12 23.59 -11.07 -14.19
C PRO A 12 23.38 -9.55 -13.96
N VAL A 13 24.49 -8.83 -13.73
CA VAL A 13 24.60 -7.37 -13.53
C VAL A 13 24.07 -6.86 -12.16
N PRO A 14 24.89 -6.18 -11.35
CA PRO A 14 24.45 -5.59 -10.10
C PRO A 14 23.81 -4.20 -10.31
N VAL A 15 22.59 -4.02 -9.80
CA VAL A 15 21.99 -2.68 -9.58
C VAL A 15 22.53 -2.10 -8.26
N PRO A 16 22.77 -0.78 -8.13
CA PRO A 16 23.17 -0.18 -6.85
C PRO A 16 22.10 -0.34 -5.76
N ILE A 17 22.38 -1.19 -4.78
CA ILE A 17 21.50 -1.47 -3.63
C ILE A 17 21.49 -0.38 -2.52
N PRO A 18 22.54 0.43 -2.26
CA PRO A 18 22.60 1.27 -1.06
C PRO A 18 21.42 2.23 -0.83
N GLU A 19 21.04 3.01 -1.84
CA GLU A 19 20.04 4.09 -1.69
C GLU A 19 18.63 3.56 -1.33
N TRP A 20 18.28 2.39 -1.86
CA TRP A 20 16.98 1.75 -1.62
C TRP A 20 16.76 1.32 -0.18
N HIS A 21 17.82 1.01 0.58
CA HIS A 21 17.65 0.51 1.94
C HIS A 21 17.14 1.60 2.88
N ASN A 22 17.64 2.83 2.74
CA ASN A 22 17.29 3.95 3.62
C ASN A 22 15.82 4.38 3.43
N LEU A 23 15.37 4.49 2.17
CA LEU A 23 13.99 4.82 1.82
C LEU A 23 12.98 3.79 2.37
N MET A 24 13.37 2.51 2.44
CA MET A 24 12.49 1.39 2.79
C MET A 24 12.50 1.03 4.28
N CYS A 25 13.62 1.25 4.98
CA CYS A 25 13.78 0.91 6.40
C CYS A 25 13.59 2.09 7.36
N GLY A 26 13.51 3.34 6.86
CA GLY A 26 13.27 4.53 7.70
C GLY A 26 14.42 4.87 8.66
N VAL A 27 15.62 4.36 8.37
CA VAL A 27 16.84 4.63 9.15
C VAL A 27 17.43 5.95 8.67
N GLY A 28 17.29 6.99 9.50
CA GLY A 28 17.97 8.26 9.27
C GLY A 28 19.48 8.10 9.48
N THR A 29 20.28 8.45 8.49
CA THR A 29 21.74 8.57 8.63
C THR A 29 22.07 9.84 9.42
N ASP A 30 22.83 9.70 10.49
CA ASP A 30 23.50 10.85 11.12
C ASP A 30 24.62 11.40 10.21
N ALA A 31 25.17 12.55 10.59
CA ALA A 31 26.16 13.29 9.78
C ALA A 31 27.55 12.62 9.70
N SER A 32 27.69 11.38 10.17
CA SER A 32 28.94 10.61 10.20
C SER A 32 28.97 9.45 9.19
N GLY A 33 27.83 9.00 8.67
CA GLY A 33 27.77 8.03 7.57
C GLY A 33 28.27 6.60 7.87
N ILE A 34 28.30 6.18 9.14
CA ILE A 34 28.73 4.84 9.56
C ILE A 34 27.52 4.05 10.12
N PRO A 35 27.14 2.90 9.54
CA PRO A 35 26.06 2.07 10.08
C PRO A 35 26.52 1.31 11.33
N ASN A 36 25.83 1.53 12.45
CA ASN A 36 26.13 0.85 13.72
C ASN A 36 25.57 -0.58 13.73
N TYR A 37 26.45 -1.59 13.73
CA TYR A 37 26.12 -3.02 13.78
C TYR A 37 26.61 -3.66 15.09
N ASP A 38 25.68 -4.13 15.92
CA ASP A 38 25.99 -4.67 17.26
C ASP A 38 26.34 -6.18 17.20
N GLU A 39 27.62 -6.50 17.07
CA GLU A 39 28.12 -7.89 16.91
C GLU A 39 28.09 -8.72 18.21
N LYS A 40 26.94 -9.33 18.55
CA LYS A 40 26.90 -10.40 19.58
C LYS A 40 26.02 -11.61 19.24
N LYS A 41 26.54 -12.51 18.40
CA LYS A 41 26.44 -14.00 18.55
C LYS A 41 27.17 -14.77 17.41
N GLN A 42 28.45 -15.10 17.63
CA GLN A 42 29.09 -16.23 16.95
C GLN A 42 29.37 -17.35 17.95
N ARG A 43 28.93 -18.58 17.65
CA ARG A 43 29.48 -19.81 18.25
C ARG A 43 29.58 -20.92 17.20
N HIS A 44 30.83 -21.23 16.88
CA HIS A 44 31.43 -22.52 16.51
C HIS A 44 30.59 -23.58 15.78
N PHE A 45 31.15 -24.12 14.69
CA PHE A 45 31.90 -25.38 14.79
C PHE A 45 33.04 -25.45 13.74
N ARG A 46 34.11 -26.22 14.01
CA ARG A 46 35.18 -26.55 13.05
C ARG A 46 35.25 -28.08 12.80
N PRO A 47 35.86 -28.56 11.70
CA PRO A 47 35.57 -29.87 11.12
C PRO A 47 36.65 -30.95 11.38
N SER A 48 36.46 -32.14 10.77
CA SER A 48 37.44 -33.23 10.42
C SER A 48 37.19 -34.59 11.14
N PRO A 49 37.79 -35.74 10.71
CA PRO A 49 37.81 -36.30 9.34
C PRO A 49 37.74 -37.86 9.26
N LYS A 50 37.93 -38.41 8.02
CA LYS A 50 38.54 -39.73 7.63
C LYS A 50 37.69 -41.03 7.44
N ILE A 51 37.83 -41.58 6.20
CA ILE A 51 38.11 -43.00 5.81
C ILE A 51 37.00 -44.07 6.01
N GLY A 52 36.71 -44.99 5.07
CA GLY A 52 37.15 -45.16 3.66
C GLY A 52 37.13 -46.62 3.14
N LYS A 53 37.19 -46.82 1.80
CA LYS A 53 37.16 -48.12 1.04
C LYS A 53 35.79 -48.85 1.09
N ASN A 54 35.36 -49.71 0.15
CA ASN A 54 35.84 -50.31 -1.12
C ASN A 54 34.57 -50.81 -1.92
N VAL A 55 34.50 -51.21 -3.20
CA VAL A 55 35.34 -51.09 -4.44
C VAL A 55 34.54 -51.63 -5.67
N ALA A 56 34.96 -51.27 -6.89
CA ALA A 56 34.66 -51.89 -8.21
C ALA A 56 33.25 -51.80 -8.86
N GLY A 57 33.23 -51.52 -10.17
CA GLY A 57 32.24 -52.07 -11.13
C GLY A 57 31.55 -51.11 -12.12
N GLY A 58 32.03 -51.04 -13.37
CA GLY A 58 31.16 -50.77 -14.54
C GLY A 58 31.24 -49.39 -15.23
N ASP A 59 31.55 -49.45 -16.52
CA ASP A 59 31.70 -48.40 -17.56
C ASP A 59 30.54 -47.38 -17.74
N GLY A 60 30.74 -46.21 -18.36
CA GLY A 60 32.01 -45.66 -18.87
C GLY A 60 31.89 -44.42 -19.80
N SER A 61 33.05 -43.91 -20.21
CA SER A 61 33.34 -43.04 -21.36
C SER A 61 32.77 -41.60 -21.43
N SER A 62 33.67 -40.62 -21.32
CA SER A 62 33.40 -39.21 -21.67
C SER A 62 34.62 -38.45 -22.23
N ALA A 63 34.40 -37.72 -23.33
CA ALA A 63 35.09 -36.48 -23.74
C ALA A 63 36.60 -36.48 -24.12
N PHE A 64 37.03 -35.29 -24.56
CA PHE A 64 38.35 -34.81 -25.04
C PHE A 64 38.76 -35.25 -26.46
N VAL A 65 38.87 -34.36 -27.47
CA VAL A 65 39.62 -33.07 -27.63
C VAL A 65 41.12 -33.29 -27.80
N CYS A 66 41.64 -33.09 -29.03
CA CYS A 66 42.92 -32.38 -29.23
C CYS A 66 43.15 -31.87 -30.68
N ARG A 67 43.52 -30.58 -30.78
CA ARG A 67 44.40 -29.89 -31.75
C ARG A 67 44.24 -30.02 -33.29
N CYS A 68 44.44 -28.86 -33.92
CA CYS A 68 44.69 -28.65 -35.35
C CYS A 68 46.06 -29.20 -35.80
N PHE A 69 46.23 -29.42 -37.11
CA PHE A 69 47.24 -28.68 -37.90
C PHE A 69 46.92 -28.68 -39.41
N SER A 70 47.47 -27.67 -40.10
CA SER A 70 47.39 -27.34 -41.53
C SER A 70 47.48 -28.49 -42.55
N THR A 71 46.66 -28.43 -43.61
CA THR A 71 47.17 -28.44 -45.01
C THR A 71 46.22 -27.73 -45.99
N THR A 72 46.71 -27.49 -47.21
CA THR A 72 46.23 -26.45 -48.14
C THR A 72 45.32 -26.99 -49.26
N ALA A 73 44.39 -26.14 -49.73
CA ALA A 73 43.80 -26.04 -51.08
C ALA A 73 43.46 -27.29 -51.92
N TYR A 74 42.24 -27.30 -52.47
CA TYR A 74 42.04 -27.42 -53.93
C TYR A 74 40.90 -26.49 -54.38
N VAL A 75 40.86 -26.14 -55.67
CA VAL A 75 40.05 -25.03 -56.22
C VAL A 75 39.45 -25.42 -57.58
N ASN A 76 38.25 -24.88 -57.87
CA ASN A 76 37.61 -24.80 -59.21
C ASN A 76 36.99 -26.11 -59.81
N PRO A 77 36.06 -26.00 -60.81
CA PRO A 77 34.71 -25.41 -60.68
C PRO A 77 33.63 -26.21 -61.48
N PHE A 78 32.51 -25.55 -61.84
CA PHE A 78 31.40 -26.03 -62.71
C PHE A 78 30.51 -27.15 -62.09
N LEU A 79 29.17 -27.15 -62.19
CA LEU A 79 28.25 -26.57 -63.18
C LEU A 79 26.92 -26.02 -62.59
N ASN A 80 26.21 -25.26 -63.44
CA ASN A 80 24.74 -25.02 -63.48
C ASN A 80 24.02 -24.26 -62.35
N ALA A 81 23.47 -23.11 -62.76
CA ALA A 81 22.25 -22.53 -62.18
C ALA A 81 21.05 -23.50 -62.37
N THR A 82 19.95 -23.41 -61.62
CA THR A 82 18.91 -22.37 -61.80
C THR A 82 17.96 -22.34 -60.58
N THR A 83 17.13 -21.30 -60.46
CA THR A 83 15.90 -21.28 -59.61
C THR A 83 16.06 -20.96 -58.12
N MET A 84 16.78 -19.89 -57.76
CA MET A 84 16.55 -19.17 -56.49
C MET A 84 16.42 -17.66 -56.72
N GLY A 85 15.18 -17.17 -56.82
CA GLY A 85 14.91 -15.75 -57.11
C GLY A 85 13.51 -15.21 -56.81
N HIS A 86 12.63 -15.96 -56.13
CA HIS A 86 11.25 -15.50 -55.87
C HIS A 86 10.70 -15.77 -54.45
N CYS A 87 11.05 -16.87 -53.77
CA CYS A 87 10.56 -17.12 -52.39
C CYS A 87 11.13 -16.08 -51.41
N ALA A 88 12.46 -15.98 -51.28
CA ALA A 88 13.12 -15.00 -50.41
C ALA A 88 12.71 -13.53 -50.67
N SER A 89 12.25 -13.21 -51.90
CA SER A 89 11.71 -11.89 -52.25
C SER A 89 10.31 -11.64 -51.68
N LYS A 90 9.47 -12.69 -51.57
CA LYS A 90 8.21 -12.63 -50.80
C LYS A 90 8.49 -12.60 -49.31
N ASP A 91 9.30 -13.52 -48.79
CA ASP A 91 9.57 -13.64 -47.36
C ASP A 91 10.11 -12.30 -46.79
N HIS A 92 11.07 -11.67 -47.48
CA HIS A 92 11.61 -10.37 -47.09
C HIS A 92 10.59 -9.21 -47.23
N LYS A 93 9.60 -9.30 -48.14
CA LYS A 93 8.51 -8.31 -48.26
C LYS A 93 7.46 -8.50 -47.16
N ASP A 94 7.06 -9.72 -46.86
CA ASP A 94 6.09 -10.01 -45.81
C ASP A 94 6.69 -9.80 -44.41
N GLN A 95 7.98 -10.07 -44.21
CA GLN A 95 8.72 -9.70 -43.00
C GLN A 95 8.83 -8.17 -42.85
N LYS A 96 9.10 -7.42 -43.92
CA LYS A 96 9.01 -5.94 -43.90
C LYS A 96 7.59 -5.44 -43.59
N ARG A 97 6.56 -6.12 -44.10
CA ARG A 97 5.14 -5.80 -43.82
C ARG A 97 4.75 -6.13 -42.38
N HIS A 98 5.33 -7.17 -41.79
CA HIS A 98 5.17 -7.55 -40.38
C HIS A 98 5.86 -6.55 -39.46
N ASN A 99 7.14 -6.22 -39.69
CA ASN A 99 7.87 -5.20 -38.95
C ASN A 99 7.15 -3.84 -39.01
N ARG A 100 6.69 -3.42 -40.20
CA ARG A 100 5.91 -2.18 -40.34
C ARG A 100 4.60 -2.19 -39.55
N ARG A 101 3.89 -3.33 -39.47
CA ARG A 101 2.70 -3.46 -38.61
C ARG A 101 3.07 -3.33 -37.13
N ILE A 102 4.17 -3.93 -36.69
CA ILE A 102 4.68 -3.79 -35.33
C ILE A 102 5.05 -2.32 -35.04
N GLU A 103 5.75 -1.63 -35.94
CA GLU A 103 6.05 -0.20 -35.81
C GLU A 103 4.77 0.67 -35.76
N GLU A 104 3.76 0.37 -36.58
CA GLU A 104 2.46 1.07 -36.58
C GLU A 104 1.63 0.76 -35.31
N GLN A 105 1.80 -0.41 -34.69
CA GLN A 105 1.23 -0.74 -33.37
C GLN A 105 1.99 -0.03 -32.25
N LEU A 106 3.31 -0.13 -32.19
CA LEU A 106 4.16 0.51 -31.19
C LEU A 106 3.99 2.04 -31.17
N ARG A 107 3.85 2.69 -32.33
CA ARG A 107 3.55 4.14 -32.40
C ARG A 107 2.16 4.48 -31.87
N LYS A 108 1.16 3.61 -32.06
CA LYS A 108 -0.17 3.79 -31.46
C LYS A 108 -0.13 3.57 -29.96
N GLU A 109 0.55 2.53 -29.48
CA GLU A 109 0.76 2.25 -28.07
C GLU A 109 1.51 3.39 -27.38
N GLN A 110 2.58 3.93 -27.97
CA GLN A 110 3.26 5.14 -27.49
C GLN A 110 2.31 6.35 -27.45
N SER A 111 1.52 6.58 -28.50
CA SER A 111 0.56 7.70 -28.56
C SER A 111 -0.59 7.57 -27.55
N MET A 112 -0.99 6.34 -27.20
CA MET A 112 -1.96 6.08 -26.13
C MET A 112 -1.32 6.19 -24.74
N ASN A 113 -0.11 5.64 -24.54
CA ASN A 113 0.64 5.73 -23.29
C ASN A 113 0.96 7.18 -22.90
N LEU A 114 1.22 8.06 -23.86
CA LEU A 114 1.36 9.51 -23.63
C LEU A 114 0.09 10.18 -23.06
N ARG A 115 -1.09 9.54 -23.17
CA ARG A 115 -2.35 10.01 -22.57
C ARG A 115 -2.66 9.35 -21.23
N ILE A 116 -1.82 8.41 -20.77
CA ILE A 116 -1.98 7.77 -19.47
C ILE A 116 -1.36 8.66 -18.40
N ILE A 117 -2.18 9.16 -17.48
CA ILE A 117 -1.71 9.87 -16.29
C ILE A 117 -1.65 8.88 -15.13
N LYS A 118 -0.44 8.50 -14.74
CA LYS A 118 -0.17 7.56 -13.66
C LYS A 118 -0.09 8.29 -12.32
N LEU A 119 -1.00 7.94 -11.41
CA LEU A 119 -1.08 8.48 -10.05
C LEU A 119 -0.70 7.38 -9.04
N LEU A 120 0.14 7.72 -8.06
CA LEU A 120 0.57 6.79 -7.03
C LEU A 120 0.10 7.25 -5.64
N LEU A 121 -0.68 6.41 -4.95
CA LEU A 121 -1.16 6.68 -3.59
C LEU A 121 -0.14 6.18 -2.58
N LEU A 122 0.51 7.08 -1.84
CA LEU A 122 1.51 6.75 -0.81
C LEU A 122 1.04 7.18 0.59
N GLY A 123 1.72 6.69 1.62
CA GLY A 123 1.41 6.99 3.03
C GLY A 123 1.46 5.76 3.94
N ALA A 124 1.38 5.98 5.24
CA ALA A 124 1.47 4.93 6.27
C ALA A 124 0.36 3.87 6.18
N GLY A 125 0.41 2.85 7.05
CA GLY A 125 -0.74 1.96 7.25
C GLY A 125 -1.98 2.78 7.64
N GLU A 126 -3.17 2.31 7.28
CA GLU A 126 -4.45 2.80 7.86
C GLU A 126 -4.84 4.26 7.50
N SER A 127 -3.97 5.00 6.79
CA SER A 127 -4.17 6.43 6.45
C SER A 127 -5.32 6.73 5.46
N GLY A 128 -5.92 5.71 4.84
CA GLY A 128 -7.11 5.85 3.98
C GLY A 128 -6.88 5.82 2.46
N LYS A 129 -5.67 5.49 1.97
CA LYS A 129 -5.38 5.33 0.52
C LYS A 129 -6.44 4.52 -0.22
N SER A 130 -6.72 3.30 0.25
CA SER A 130 -7.69 2.39 -0.37
C SER A 130 -9.13 2.92 -0.29
N THR A 131 -9.44 3.84 0.62
CA THR A 131 -10.74 4.54 0.68
C THR A 131 -10.81 5.64 -0.37
N ILE A 132 -9.74 6.42 -0.59
CA ILE A 132 -9.65 7.35 -1.72
C ILE A 132 -9.72 6.61 -3.06
N LEU A 133 -9.09 5.43 -3.19
CA LEU A 133 -9.20 4.59 -4.39
C LEU A 133 -10.64 4.09 -4.62
N LYS A 134 -11.36 3.69 -3.56
CA LYS A 134 -12.79 3.35 -3.63
C LYS A 134 -13.62 4.56 -4.10
N GLN A 135 -13.37 5.76 -3.57
CA GLN A 135 -14.06 6.99 -3.98
C GLN A 135 -13.80 7.33 -5.46
N MET A 136 -12.56 7.17 -5.95
CA MET A 136 -12.25 7.34 -7.38
C MET A 136 -13.04 6.35 -8.26
N ARG A 137 -13.26 5.10 -7.80
CA ARG A 137 -14.15 4.15 -8.50
C ARG A 137 -15.62 4.59 -8.47
N ILE A 138 -16.11 5.12 -7.35
CA ILE A 138 -17.48 5.67 -7.22
C ILE A 138 -17.69 6.85 -8.17
N LEU A 139 -16.76 7.82 -8.17
CA LEU A 139 -16.89 9.07 -8.90
C LEU A 139 -16.61 8.96 -10.41
N HIS A 140 -15.77 8.01 -10.85
CA HIS A 140 -15.26 7.99 -12.22
C HIS A 140 -15.27 6.60 -12.90
N LYS A 141 -15.76 5.53 -12.26
CA LYS A 141 -15.72 4.16 -12.82
C LYS A 141 -16.88 3.26 -12.36
N ASP A 142 -18.09 3.63 -12.79
CA ASP A 142 -19.33 2.84 -12.66
C ASP A 142 -19.73 2.41 -11.23
N GLY A 143 -19.05 2.93 -10.21
CA GLY A 143 -19.28 2.59 -8.81
C GLY A 143 -19.11 1.11 -8.49
N PHE A 144 -19.83 0.65 -7.47
CA PHE A 144 -19.84 -0.74 -7.03
C PHE A 144 -21.19 -1.40 -7.34
N SER A 145 -21.16 -2.54 -8.03
CA SER A 145 -22.38 -3.28 -8.35
C SER A 145 -23.01 -3.88 -7.09
N LYS A 146 -24.29 -4.23 -7.15
CA LYS A 146 -24.95 -5.00 -6.07
C LYS A 146 -24.23 -6.33 -5.77
N GLN A 147 -23.51 -6.89 -6.74
CA GLN A 147 -22.69 -8.10 -6.55
C GLN A 147 -21.38 -7.79 -5.81
N ASP A 148 -20.67 -6.70 -6.15
CA ASP A 148 -19.51 -6.22 -5.37
C ASP A 148 -19.91 -5.99 -3.90
N LEU A 149 -21.07 -5.37 -3.66
CA LEU A 149 -21.59 -5.06 -2.32
C LEU A 149 -22.06 -6.33 -1.57
N LEU A 150 -22.64 -7.33 -2.24
CA LEU A 150 -22.93 -8.61 -1.59
C LEU A 150 -21.65 -9.35 -1.16
N LEU A 151 -20.58 -9.27 -1.96
CA LEU A 151 -19.27 -9.85 -1.62
C LEU A 151 -18.61 -9.17 -0.40
N ILE A 152 -18.92 -7.90 -0.10
CA ILE A 152 -18.40 -7.22 1.11
C ILE A 152 -19.22 -7.53 2.39
N LYS A 153 -20.44 -8.08 2.28
CA LYS A 153 -21.33 -8.33 3.45
C LYS A 153 -20.62 -9.09 4.59
N PRO A 154 -19.94 -10.24 4.37
CA PRO A 154 -19.27 -10.95 5.45
C PRO A 154 -18.15 -10.15 6.12
N VAL A 155 -17.42 -9.32 5.35
CA VAL A 155 -16.31 -8.51 5.86
C VAL A 155 -16.83 -7.37 6.74
N VAL A 156 -17.97 -6.76 6.40
CA VAL A 156 -18.64 -5.77 7.26
C VAL A 156 -19.02 -6.40 8.60
N LEU A 157 -19.65 -7.58 8.59
CA LEU A 157 -20.08 -8.28 9.81
C LEU A 157 -18.88 -8.69 10.68
N SER A 158 -17.82 -9.23 10.06
CA SER A 158 -16.55 -9.51 10.74
C SER A 158 -15.92 -8.25 11.36
N ASN A 159 -15.95 -7.09 10.67
CA ASN A 159 -15.48 -5.82 11.23
C ASN A 159 -16.31 -5.38 12.45
N CYS A 160 -17.62 -5.65 12.50
CA CYS A 160 -18.47 -5.37 13.66
C CYS A 160 -18.00 -6.19 14.88
N ILE A 161 -17.87 -7.51 14.70
CA ILE A 161 -17.44 -8.45 15.76
C ILE A 161 -16.04 -8.09 16.26
N HIS A 162 -15.10 -7.85 15.34
CA HIS A 162 -13.73 -7.45 15.66
C HIS A 162 -13.64 -6.10 16.38
N SER A 163 -14.54 -5.14 16.09
CA SER A 163 -14.58 -3.85 16.77
C SER A 163 -14.96 -4.00 18.24
N MET A 164 -16.03 -4.75 18.55
CA MET A 164 -16.41 -5.05 19.93
C MET A 164 -15.33 -5.87 20.65
N LEU A 165 -14.78 -6.90 19.99
CA LEU A 165 -13.70 -7.74 20.54
C LEU A 165 -12.44 -6.93 20.90
N ALA A 166 -12.11 -5.88 20.14
CA ALA A 166 -10.99 -5.00 20.46
C ALA A 166 -11.25 -4.19 21.74
N ILE A 167 -12.46 -3.66 21.93
CA ILE A 167 -12.85 -2.93 23.14
C ILE A 167 -12.86 -3.88 24.35
N LEU A 168 -13.49 -5.06 24.26
CA LEU A 168 -13.55 -6.04 25.36
C LEU A 168 -12.16 -6.52 25.81
N ARG A 169 -11.21 -6.66 24.88
CA ARG A 169 -9.80 -6.96 25.21
C ARG A 169 -9.11 -5.77 25.88
N ALA A 170 -9.39 -4.56 25.43
CA ALA A 170 -8.85 -3.35 26.04
C ALA A 170 -9.39 -3.12 27.46
N MET A 171 -10.68 -3.37 27.73
CA MET A 171 -11.26 -3.30 29.09
C MET A 171 -10.47 -4.17 30.08
N PHE A 172 -10.15 -5.41 29.70
CA PHE A 172 -9.33 -6.30 30.53
C PHE A 172 -7.91 -5.75 30.76
N HIS A 173 -7.26 -5.19 29.74
CA HIS A 173 -5.90 -4.63 29.88
C HIS A 173 -5.86 -3.29 30.64
N LEU A 174 -6.90 -2.46 30.51
CA LEU A 174 -7.03 -1.16 31.17
C LEU A 174 -7.69 -1.24 32.56
N GLN A 175 -8.11 -2.46 32.98
CA GLN A 175 -8.83 -2.75 34.21
C GLN A 175 -10.11 -1.88 34.37
N ILE A 176 -10.93 -1.89 33.32
CA ILE A 176 -12.23 -1.20 33.27
C ILE A 176 -13.35 -2.25 33.44
N ASP A 177 -14.11 -2.14 34.52
CA ASP A 177 -15.29 -2.97 34.78
C ASP A 177 -16.49 -2.56 33.89
N PHE A 178 -17.47 -3.46 33.76
CA PHE A 178 -18.76 -3.14 33.13
C PHE A 178 -19.62 -2.27 34.05
N GLY A 179 -20.45 -1.40 33.47
CA GLY A 179 -21.47 -0.65 34.20
C GLY A 179 -22.60 -1.54 34.71
N ASP A 180 -23.03 -2.52 33.92
CA ASP A 180 -23.93 -3.61 34.31
C ASP A 180 -23.18 -4.95 34.36
N PRO A 181 -22.98 -5.57 35.55
CA PRO A 181 -22.32 -6.87 35.69
C PRO A 181 -22.92 -8.00 34.84
N GLU A 182 -24.19 -7.94 34.44
CA GLU A 182 -24.80 -8.93 33.55
C GLU A 182 -24.18 -8.91 32.14
N ARG A 183 -23.56 -7.80 31.71
CA ARG A 183 -22.78 -7.72 30.46
C ARG A 183 -21.60 -8.67 30.40
N LEU A 184 -21.13 -9.21 31.54
CA LEU A 184 -20.13 -10.27 31.55
C LEU A 184 -20.57 -11.47 30.70
N LYS A 185 -21.86 -11.83 30.71
CA LYS A 185 -22.44 -12.93 29.91
C LYS A 185 -22.46 -12.60 28.42
N ASP A 186 -22.77 -11.35 28.06
CA ASP A 186 -22.73 -10.85 26.68
C ASP A 186 -21.28 -10.82 26.14
N SER A 187 -20.30 -10.41 26.95
CA SER A 187 -18.89 -10.42 26.55
C SER A 187 -18.35 -11.83 26.30
N GLN A 188 -18.74 -12.81 27.14
CA GLN A 188 -18.38 -14.22 26.97
C GLN A 188 -18.93 -14.80 25.65
N ARG A 189 -20.15 -14.40 25.24
CA ARG A 189 -20.71 -14.76 23.92
C ARG A 189 -19.83 -14.23 22.78
N VAL A 190 -19.45 -12.94 22.81
CA VAL A 190 -18.57 -12.32 21.79
C VAL A 190 -17.21 -13.02 21.71
N PHE A 191 -16.60 -13.37 22.85
CA PHE A 191 -15.36 -14.14 22.85
C PHE A 191 -15.53 -15.55 22.28
N ALA A 192 -16.61 -16.26 22.59
CA ALA A 192 -16.86 -17.62 22.12
C ALA A 192 -17.01 -17.71 20.59
N THR A 193 -17.71 -16.77 19.97
CA THR A 193 -17.90 -16.65 18.50
C THR A 193 -16.56 -16.75 17.74
N VAL A 194 -15.56 -15.99 18.20
CA VAL A 194 -14.25 -15.88 17.55
C VAL A 194 -13.41 -17.14 17.80
N HIS A 195 -13.44 -17.71 19.00
CA HIS A 195 -12.74 -18.99 19.28
C HIS A 195 -13.32 -20.17 18.49
N ALA A 196 -14.59 -20.11 18.10
CA ALA A 196 -15.24 -21.12 17.26
C ALA A 196 -14.94 -20.96 15.75
N ASN A 197 -14.19 -19.92 15.33
CA ASN A 197 -14.05 -19.49 13.93
C ASN A 197 -15.40 -19.28 13.21
N LYS A 198 -16.44 -18.91 13.95
CA LYS A 198 -17.79 -18.64 13.42
C LYS A 198 -18.06 -17.14 13.44
N GLU A 199 -17.40 -16.37 12.58
CA GLU A 199 -17.56 -14.91 12.47
C GLU A 199 -18.90 -14.49 11.81
N GLU A 200 -19.99 -15.11 12.23
CA GLU A 200 -21.35 -14.88 11.77
C GLU A 200 -22.07 -14.01 12.80
N LEU A 201 -22.58 -12.85 12.38
CA LEU A 201 -23.34 -11.94 13.25
C LEU A 201 -24.80 -12.45 13.37
N THR A 202 -25.00 -13.46 14.20
CA THR A 202 -26.34 -13.95 14.55
C THR A 202 -27.15 -12.90 15.31
N GLU A 203 -28.48 -13.04 15.33
CA GLU A 203 -29.38 -12.13 16.04
C GLU A 203 -29.04 -12.02 17.54
N GLU A 204 -28.92 -13.15 18.24
CA GLU A 204 -28.47 -13.21 19.64
C GLU A 204 -27.11 -12.52 19.89
N LEU A 205 -26.18 -12.62 18.94
CA LEU A 205 -24.86 -11.98 19.05
C LEU A 205 -24.95 -10.47 18.79
N SER A 206 -25.75 -10.04 17.84
CA SER A 206 -26.02 -8.62 17.59
C SER A 206 -26.67 -7.96 18.79
N GLU A 207 -27.69 -8.58 19.39
CA GLU A 207 -28.28 -8.07 20.63
C GLU A 207 -27.26 -7.96 21.77
N ALA A 208 -26.44 -8.99 21.96
CA ALA A 208 -25.39 -8.97 22.99
C ALA A 208 -24.38 -7.83 22.75
N MET A 209 -23.98 -7.62 21.49
CA MET A 209 -23.11 -6.51 21.11
C MET A 209 -23.79 -5.14 21.23
N GLN A 210 -25.10 -5.03 20.99
CA GLN A 210 -25.88 -3.82 21.22
C GLN A 210 -25.98 -3.49 22.71
N ARG A 211 -26.31 -4.48 23.56
CA ARG A 211 -26.33 -4.32 25.03
C ARG A 211 -24.96 -3.89 25.57
N LEU A 212 -23.87 -4.48 25.04
CA LEU A 212 -22.51 -4.06 25.35
C LEU A 212 -22.23 -2.63 24.89
N TRP A 213 -22.67 -2.21 23.71
CA TRP A 213 -22.40 -0.86 23.20
C TRP A 213 -23.16 0.26 23.94
N GLN A 214 -24.15 -0.08 24.77
CA GLN A 214 -24.82 0.85 25.69
C GLN A 214 -24.26 0.80 27.13
N ASP A 215 -23.24 -0.01 27.41
CA ASP A 215 -22.63 -0.11 28.74
C ASP A 215 -21.60 1.01 28.97
N ASP A 216 -21.70 1.71 30.09
CA ASP A 216 -20.82 2.85 30.40
C ASP A 216 -19.33 2.48 30.48
N GLY A 217 -18.99 1.26 30.91
CA GLY A 217 -17.62 0.77 30.95
C GLY A 217 -17.06 0.46 29.57
N VAL A 218 -17.88 -0.14 28.69
CA VAL A 218 -17.54 -0.36 27.27
C VAL A 218 -17.37 0.98 26.54
N LEU A 219 -18.26 1.94 26.79
CA LEU A 219 -18.19 3.29 26.23
C LEU A 219 -16.97 4.06 26.74
N GLU A 220 -16.64 3.97 28.04
CA GLU A 220 -15.44 4.60 28.62
C GLU A 220 -14.15 3.99 28.04
N CYS A 221 -14.08 2.66 27.92
CA CYS A 221 -12.97 2.02 27.23
C CYS A 221 -12.83 2.53 25.79
N TYR A 222 -13.93 2.72 25.06
CA TYR A 222 -13.89 3.31 23.73
C TYR A 222 -13.47 4.80 23.72
N ARG A 223 -13.78 5.59 24.75
CA ARG A 223 -13.24 6.96 24.87
C ARG A 223 -11.71 6.96 24.96
N ARG A 224 -11.12 5.90 25.53
CA ARG A 224 -9.67 5.65 25.67
C ARG A 224 -9.05 4.87 24.49
N SER A 225 -9.71 4.87 23.32
CA SER A 225 -9.28 4.19 22.07
C SER A 225 -7.96 4.68 21.44
N ASN A 226 -7.29 5.67 22.03
CA ASN A 226 -5.91 6.03 21.70
C ASN A 226 -4.87 5.12 22.39
N GLU A 227 -5.23 4.46 23.51
CA GLU A 227 -4.32 3.62 24.30
C GLU A 227 -4.14 2.20 23.72
N TYR A 228 -4.92 1.80 22.72
CA TYR A 228 -4.90 0.47 22.11
C TYR A 228 -5.22 0.48 20.61
N GLN A 229 -5.03 -0.67 19.96
CA GLN A 229 -5.19 -0.81 18.51
C GLN A 229 -6.65 -1.16 18.14
N ILE A 230 -7.38 -0.19 17.59
CA ILE A 230 -8.76 -0.34 17.08
C ILE A 230 -8.93 0.43 15.77
N ASP A 231 -9.81 -0.04 14.89
CA ASP A 231 -10.13 0.60 13.60
C ASP A 231 -11.06 1.81 13.77
N ASP A 232 -10.80 2.93 13.07
CA ASP A 232 -11.58 4.17 13.20
C ASP A 232 -13.10 3.94 12.98
N SER A 233 -13.45 3.03 12.05
CA SER A 233 -14.83 2.67 11.70
C SER A 233 -15.62 1.98 12.83
N ALA A 234 -14.98 1.62 13.95
CA ALA A 234 -15.62 0.85 15.03
C ALA A 234 -16.92 1.47 15.52
N LYS A 235 -16.94 2.78 15.84
CA LYS A 235 -18.16 3.47 16.29
C LYS A 235 -19.26 3.42 15.23
N TYR A 236 -18.94 3.67 13.95
CA TYR A 236 -19.93 3.60 12.88
C TYR A 236 -20.61 2.23 12.80
N PHE A 237 -19.84 1.15 12.87
CA PHE A 237 -20.38 -0.21 12.82
C PHE A 237 -21.18 -0.56 14.08
N LEU A 238 -20.70 -0.21 15.28
CA LEU A 238 -21.40 -0.50 16.53
C LEU A 238 -22.69 0.31 16.70
N ASP A 239 -22.70 1.59 16.30
CA ASP A 239 -23.92 2.43 16.22
C ASP A 239 -24.96 1.86 15.24
N ASN A 240 -24.52 1.13 14.21
CA ASN A 240 -25.38 0.62 13.13
C ASN A 240 -25.77 -0.86 13.30
N LEU A 241 -25.40 -1.53 14.41
CA LEU A 241 -25.68 -2.96 14.62
C LEU A 241 -27.11 -3.40 14.27
N PRO A 242 -28.20 -2.69 14.66
CA PRO A 242 -29.57 -3.08 14.31
C PRO A 242 -29.82 -3.15 12.79
N ARG A 243 -29.20 -2.27 12.00
CA ARG A 243 -29.29 -2.26 10.53
C ARG A 243 -28.41 -3.35 9.91
N LEU A 244 -27.23 -3.59 10.49
CA LEU A 244 -26.22 -4.50 9.96
C LEU A 244 -26.55 -5.98 10.24
N SER A 245 -27.26 -6.30 11.33
CA SER A 245 -27.74 -7.66 11.62
C SER A 245 -29.13 -7.98 11.09
N ALA A 246 -29.79 -7.06 10.38
CA ALA A 246 -31.09 -7.33 9.78
C ALA A 246 -30.97 -8.44 8.71
N PRO A 247 -31.91 -9.40 8.60
CA PRO A 247 -31.84 -10.48 7.61
C PRO A 247 -31.63 -9.96 6.18
N GLU A 248 -32.46 -8.99 5.78
CA GLU A 248 -32.44 -8.32 4.47
C GLU A 248 -31.34 -7.25 4.34
N TYR A 249 -30.35 -7.21 5.24
CA TYR A 249 -29.25 -6.25 5.15
C TYR A 249 -28.47 -6.39 3.83
N LEU A 250 -28.46 -5.32 3.04
CA LEU A 250 -27.59 -5.14 1.88
C LEU A 250 -26.56 -4.04 2.19
N PRO A 251 -25.24 -4.29 2.05
CA PRO A 251 -24.23 -3.27 2.27
C PRO A 251 -24.39 -2.06 1.36
N THR A 252 -24.25 -0.87 1.95
CA THR A 252 -24.20 0.39 1.22
C THR A 252 -22.77 0.70 0.77
N GLU A 253 -22.60 1.67 -0.13
CA GLU A 253 -21.26 2.20 -0.46
C GLU A 253 -20.58 2.81 0.78
N GLN A 254 -21.35 3.36 1.74
CA GLN A 254 -20.80 3.89 2.99
C GLN A 254 -20.28 2.79 3.92
N ASP A 255 -20.94 1.63 3.94
CA ASP A 255 -20.44 0.44 4.62
C ASP A 255 -19.13 -0.01 3.96
N LEU A 256 -19.12 -0.17 2.63
CA LEU A 256 -17.93 -0.53 1.85
C LEU A 256 -16.76 0.45 2.03
N LEU A 257 -16.99 1.76 2.07
CA LEU A 257 -15.96 2.78 2.29
C LEU A 257 -15.32 2.65 3.68
N ARG A 258 -16.12 2.28 4.69
CA ARG A 258 -15.69 2.08 6.09
C ARG A 258 -15.20 0.67 6.38
N THR A 259 -15.48 -0.34 5.53
CA THR A 259 -14.97 -1.71 5.67
C THR A 259 -13.46 -1.74 5.66
N ARG A 260 -12.87 -2.27 6.72
CA ARG A 260 -11.43 -2.49 6.84
C ARG A 260 -11.04 -3.82 6.21
N ILE A 261 -10.30 -3.71 5.10
CA ILE A 261 -9.46 -4.78 4.56
C ILE A 261 -8.00 -4.34 4.71
N LYS A 262 -7.10 -5.28 5.04
CA LYS A 262 -5.65 -5.03 4.98
C LYS A 262 -5.19 -5.19 3.53
N THR A 263 -4.92 -4.08 2.86
CA THR A 263 -4.34 -4.03 1.51
C THR A 263 -2.98 -4.73 1.49
N THR A 264 -2.85 -5.77 0.66
CA THR A 264 -1.61 -6.53 0.44
C THR A 264 -1.23 -6.47 -1.04
N GLY A 265 0.05 -6.25 -1.32
CA GLY A 265 0.53 -6.06 -2.68
C GLY A 265 0.18 -4.69 -3.25
N ILE A 266 -0.24 -4.69 -4.52
CA ILE A 266 -0.45 -3.53 -5.38
C ILE A 266 -1.84 -3.68 -6.00
N THR A 267 -2.67 -2.63 -5.95
CA THR A 267 -4.01 -2.59 -6.57
C THR A 267 -4.08 -1.42 -7.52
N GLU A 268 -4.75 -1.59 -8.67
CA GLU A 268 -4.82 -0.59 -9.73
C GLU A 268 -6.26 -0.31 -10.15
N VAL A 269 -6.59 0.97 -10.35
CA VAL A 269 -7.85 1.41 -10.95
C VAL A 269 -7.55 2.32 -12.14
N LEU A 270 -7.94 1.84 -13.32
CA LEU A 270 -7.99 2.60 -14.57
C LEU A 270 -9.37 3.26 -14.74
N PHE A 271 -9.42 4.55 -15.05
CA PHE A 271 -10.64 5.27 -15.45
C PHE A 271 -10.35 6.35 -16.49
N GLU A 272 -11.36 6.79 -17.24
CA GLU A 272 -11.24 7.86 -18.25
C GLU A 272 -11.82 9.17 -17.72
N LEU A 273 -11.08 10.27 -17.85
CA LEU A 273 -11.56 11.60 -17.47
C LEU A 273 -11.02 12.66 -18.43
N LYS A 274 -11.91 13.51 -18.96
CA LYS A 274 -11.58 14.62 -19.90
C LYS A 274 -10.75 14.17 -21.13
N GLY A 275 -10.88 12.90 -21.55
CA GLY A 275 -10.16 12.30 -22.69
C GLY A 275 -8.76 11.78 -22.37
N LEU A 276 -8.44 11.61 -21.09
CA LEU A 276 -7.17 11.11 -20.56
C LEU A 276 -7.41 9.89 -19.67
N THR A 277 -6.55 8.88 -19.81
CA THR A 277 -6.63 7.63 -19.05
C THR A 277 -5.91 7.80 -17.72
N PHE A 278 -6.65 7.84 -16.61
CA PHE A 278 -6.05 7.88 -15.28
C PHE A 278 -5.76 6.47 -14.78
N ARG A 279 -4.50 6.23 -14.42
CA ARG A 279 -3.99 4.96 -13.89
C ARG A 279 -3.59 5.16 -12.43
N VAL A 280 -4.51 4.89 -11.51
CA VAL A 280 -4.28 5.08 -10.07
C VAL A 280 -3.83 3.78 -9.42
N ILE A 281 -2.72 3.85 -8.68
CA ILE A 281 -2.12 2.69 -8.01
C ILE A 281 -2.13 2.91 -6.49
N ASP A 282 -2.74 1.96 -5.78
CA ASP A 282 -2.68 1.84 -4.31
C ASP A 282 -1.72 0.71 -3.91
N VAL A 283 -1.02 0.92 -2.80
CA VAL A 283 0.02 0.03 -2.29
C VAL A 283 -0.09 -0.12 -0.77
N GLY A 284 0.17 -1.32 -0.26
CA GLY A 284 0.13 -1.58 1.18
C GLY A 284 1.03 -0.61 1.97
N GLY A 285 0.45 0.12 2.93
CA GLY A 285 1.16 1.19 3.68
C GLY A 285 1.97 0.73 4.91
N GLN A 286 1.69 -0.49 5.39
CA GLN A 286 2.37 -1.09 6.54
C GLN A 286 3.84 -1.39 6.21
N ARG A 287 4.73 -1.34 7.21
CA ARG A 287 6.20 -1.45 7.00
C ARG A 287 6.61 -2.71 6.21
N SER A 288 5.89 -3.83 6.36
CA SER A 288 6.15 -5.07 5.59
C SER A 288 5.90 -4.94 4.09
N GLU A 289 4.94 -4.10 3.68
CA GLU A 289 4.48 -3.97 2.30
C GLU A 289 5.28 -2.94 1.50
N ARG A 290 5.92 -1.97 2.18
CA ARG A 290 6.68 -0.87 1.53
C ARG A 290 7.74 -1.37 0.55
N LYS A 291 8.36 -2.53 0.81
CA LYS A 291 9.33 -3.18 -0.10
C LYS A 291 8.81 -3.41 -1.52
N LYS A 292 7.48 -3.47 -1.72
CA LYS A 292 6.83 -3.66 -3.03
C LYS A 292 6.64 -2.35 -3.81
N TRP A 293 6.73 -1.20 -3.15
CA TRP A 293 6.45 0.12 -3.74
C TRP A 293 7.35 0.46 -4.94
N ILE A 294 8.61 0.00 -4.92
CA ILE A 294 9.59 0.20 -6.00
C ILE A 294 9.05 -0.24 -7.38
N HIS A 295 8.23 -1.29 -7.44
CA HIS A 295 7.62 -1.79 -8.68
C HIS A 295 6.57 -0.82 -9.27
N CYS A 296 6.16 0.21 -8.52
CA CYS A 296 5.17 1.19 -8.94
C CYS A 296 5.78 2.53 -9.37
N PHE A 297 7.04 2.81 -9.03
CA PHE A 297 7.65 4.16 -9.13
C PHE A 297 7.98 4.62 -10.55
N ASP A 298 8.19 3.71 -11.50
CA ASP A 298 8.52 4.03 -12.88
C ASP A 298 7.44 4.90 -13.57
N ASN A 299 7.83 5.96 -14.29
CA ASN A 299 6.92 6.79 -15.09
C ASN A 299 5.64 7.28 -14.36
N VAL A 300 5.75 7.74 -13.10
CA VAL A 300 4.63 8.32 -12.32
C VAL A 300 4.53 9.83 -12.56
N ASN A 301 3.35 10.34 -12.93
CA ASN A 301 3.13 11.78 -13.18
C ASN A 301 2.91 12.56 -11.86
N ALA A 302 2.23 11.96 -10.87
CA ALA A 302 2.00 12.58 -9.57
C ALA A 302 1.89 11.56 -8.43
N ILE A 303 2.35 11.98 -7.24
CA ILE A 303 2.20 11.26 -5.98
C ILE A 303 1.13 11.97 -5.13
N ILE A 304 0.14 11.20 -4.70
CA ILE A 304 -0.83 11.63 -3.68
C ILE A 304 -0.40 10.95 -2.38
N PHE A 305 0.25 11.69 -1.50
CA PHE A 305 0.62 11.21 -0.17
C PHE A 305 -0.53 11.47 0.80
N ILE A 306 -0.97 10.42 1.49
CA ILE A 306 -2.14 10.44 2.37
C ILE A 306 -1.70 10.16 3.79
N SER A 307 -1.81 11.16 4.67
CA SER A 307 -1.60 11.06 6.11
C SER A 307 -2.93 11.14 6.86
N SER A 308 -2.98 10.58 8.08
CA SER A 308 -4.16 10.62 8.93
C SER A 308 -3.99 11.66 10.02
N LEU A 309 -4.85 12.67 10.05
CA LEU A 309 -4.91 13.65 11.14
C LEU A 309 -5.22 12.96 12.48
N SER A 310 -6.09 11.96 12.52
CA SER A 310 -6.55 11.30 13.76
C SER A 310 -5.50 10.45 14.49
N GLU A 311 -4.31 10.27 13.93
CA GLU A 311 -3.28 9.32 14.39
C GLU A 311 -2.15 9.98 15.21
N TYR A 312 -2.30 11.24 15.60
CA TYR A 312 -1.29 12.00 16.37
C TYR A 312 -1.02 11.46 17.78
N ASP A 313 -1.98 10.79 18.41
CA ASP A 313 -1.91 10.29 19.80
C ASP A 313 -1.92 8.75 19.88
N GLN A 314 -1.61 8.06 18.78
CA GLN A 314 -1.59 6.60 18.66
C GLN A 314 -0.22 6.07 18.26
N THR A 315 0.06 4.80 18.60
CA THR A 315 1.28 4.08 18.19
C THR A 315 1.02 3.11 17.03
N LEU A 316 2.07 2.77 16.27
CA LEU A 316 2.00 1.82 15.15
C LEU A 316 1.61 0.43 15.62
N ARG A 317 0.78 -0.25 14.85
CA ARG A 317 0.36 -1.64 15.11
C ARG A 317 1.51 -2.65 14.93
N GLU A 318 2.58 -2.27 14.23
CA GLU A 318 3.78 -3.08 14.02
C GLU A 318 4.75 -3.14 15.20
N ASP A 319 4.77 -2.14 16.10
CA ASP A 319 5.72 -2.09 17.25
C ASP A 319 5.10 -1.60 18.58
N ASN A 320 3.90 -1.02 18.54
CA ASN A 320 3.16 -0.40 19.66
C ASN A 320 3.90 0.72 20.40
N CYS A 321 5.03 1.24 19.88
CA CYS A 321 5.83 2.27 20.54
C CYS A 321 6.13 3.49 19.64
N THR A 322 6.24 3.33 18.32
CA THR A 322 6.43 4.46 17.40
C THR A 322 5.11 5.21 17.23
N ASN A 323 5.10 6.51 17.54
CA ASN A 323 3.95 7.38 17.25
C ASN A 323 3.64 7.42 15.73
N ARG A 324 2.37 7.21 15.35
CA ARG A 324 1.94 7.05 13.95
C ARG A 324 2.12 8.32 13.10
N MET A 325 1.81 9.49 13.64
CA MET A 325 2.02 10.77 12.95
C MET A 325 3.52 11.05 12.74
N GLN A 326 4.36 10.74 13.72
CA GLN A 326 5.82 10.87 13.60
C GLN A 326 6.41 9.89 12.58
N GLU A 327 5.91 8.66 12.48
CA GLU A 327 6.21 7.75 11.36
C GLU A 327 5.76 8.35 10.01
N SER A 328 4.57 8.95 9.94
CA SER A 328 4.06 9.55 8.71
C SER A 328 4.90 10.75 8.25
N LEU A 329 5.44 11.55 9.16
CA LEU A 329 6.34 12.66 8.84
C LEU A 329 7.69 12.15 8.31
N LYS A 330 8.32 11.17 8.98
CA LYS A 330 9.56 10.53 8.51
C LYS A 330 9.41 9.89 7.14
N LEU A 331 8.27 9.22 6.92
CA LEU A 331 7.92 8.61 5.63
C LEU A 331 7.72 9.66 4.55
N PHE A 332 7.08 10.79 4.86
CA PHE A 332 6.93 11.90 3.92
C PHE A 332 8.26 12.58 3.58
N ASP A 333 9.10 12.87 4.56
CA ASP A 333 10.46 13.39 4.36
C ASP A 333 11.30 12.48 3.45
N SER A 334 11.23 11.16 3.67
CA SER A 334 11.94 10.16 2.85
C SER A 334 11.48 10.16 1.39
N ILE A 335 10.16 10.23 1.15
CA ILE A 335 9.59 10.23 -0.21
C ILE A 335 9.83 11.60 -0.88
N CYS A 336 9.54 12.70 -0.19
CA CYS A 336 9.64 14.04 -0.75
C CYS A 336 11.09 14.39 -1.12
N ASN A 337 12.08 13.97 -0.34
CA ASN A 337 13.49 14.23 -0.67
C ASN A 337 14.17 13.11 -1.49
N SER A 338 13.39 12.17 -2.05
CA SER A 338 13.90 11.11 -2.93
C SER A 338 14.25 11.64 -4.34
N PRO A 339 15.48 11.38 -4.85
CA PRO A 339 15.86 11.75 -6.22
C PRO A 339 14.96 11.12 -7.30
N TRP A 340 14.42 9.93 -7.03
CA TRP A 340 13.50 9.21 -7.92
C TRP A 340 12.22 9.98 -8.25
N PHE A 341 11.88 10.99 -7.44
CA PHE A 341 10.66 11.77 -7.58
C PHE A 341 10.95 13.27 -7.80
N ALA A 342 12.17 13.64 -8.24
CA ALA A 342 12.63 15.03 -8.39
C ALA A 342 11.58 15.95 -9.06
N ASP A 343 11.13 15.59 -10.25
CA ASP A 343 10.22 16.39 -11.08
C ASP A 343 8.73 16.01 -10.94
N ILE A 344 8.41 15.04 -10.08
CA ILE A 344 7.04 14.54 -9.89
C ILE A 344 6.21 15.54 -9.07
N HIS A 345 4.93 15.66 -9.39
CA HIS A 345 4.02 16.53 -8.65
C HIS A 345 3.59 15.89 -7.31
N PHE A 346 3.66 16.65 -6.21
CA PHE A 346 3.30 16.17 -4.87
C PHE A 346 2.01 16.81 -4.37
N ILE A 347 1.05 15.96 -4.02
CA ILE A 347 -0.21 16.31 -3.38
C ILE A 347 -0.20 15.67 -1.98
N LEU A 348 -0.61 16.43 -0.97
CA LEU A 348 -0.70 16.00 0.42
C LEU A 348 -2.15 16.02 0.88
N PHE A 349 -2.73 14.84 1.15
CA PHE A 349 -4.03 14.73 1.80
C PHE A 349 -3.85 14.53 3.31
N LEU A 350 -4.34 15.49 4.07
CA LEU A 350 -4.50 15.40 5.52
C LEU A 350 -5.91 14.87 5.80
N ASN A 351 -6.01 13.54 5.81
CA ASN A 351 -7.27 12.79 5.87
C ASN A 351 -7.78 12.61 7.31
N LYS A 352 -9.02 12.14 7.45
CA LYS A 352 -9.72 11.91 8.72
C LYS A 352 -9.92 13.18 9.56
N LYS A 353 -10.18 14.32 8.88
CA LYS A 353 -10.47 15.63 9.50
C LYS A 353 -11.68 15.60 10.44
N ASP A 354 -12.66 14.76 10.11
CA ASP A 354 -13.84 14.43 10.91
C ASP A 354 -13.46 13.79 12.26
N ILE A 355 -12.77 12.65 12.23
CA ILE A 355 -12.35 11.93 13.44
C ILE A 355 -11.39 12.80 14.27
N PHE A 356 -10.55 13.61 13.62
CA PHE A 356 -9.69 14.59 14.28
C PHE A 356 -10.47 15.66 15.05
N ALA A 357 -11.60 16.14 14.53
CA ALA A 357 -12.44 17.15 15.18
C ALA A 357 -12.92 16.68 16.57
N ASP A 358 -13.31 15.41 16.68
CA ASP A 358 -13.79 14.83 17.94
C ASP A 358 -12.65 14.43 18.88
N LYS A 359 -11.47 14.12 18.34
CA LYS A 359 -10.31 13.66 19.12
C LYS A 359 -9.55 14.82 19.76
N ILE A 360 -9.37 15.92 19.02
CA ILE A 360 -8.62 17.11 19.45
C ILE A 360 -9.26 17.84 20.64
N GLN A 361 -10.53 17.56 20.94
CA GLN A 361 -11.24 18.05 22.13
C GLN A 361 -10.88 17.28 23.42
N ARG A 362 -10.26 16.10 23.30
CA ARG A 362 -10.00 15.16 24.42
C ARG A 362 -8.52 14.88 24.65
N SER A 363 -7.73 14.88 23.57
CA SER A 363 -6.29 14.57 23.57
C SER A 363 -5.52 15.79 23.04
N PRO A 364 -4.55 16.34 23.78
CA PRO A 364 -3.86 17.56 23.37
C PRO A 364 -2.83 17.29 22.26
N LEU A 365 -2.65 18.23 21.32
CA LEU A 365 -1.71 18.03 20.20
C LEU A 365 -0.25 17.85 20.68
N THR A 366 0.05 18.34 21.89
CA THR A 366 1.33 18.19 22.57
C THR A 366 1.72 16.75 22.90
N VAL A 367 0.79 15.78 22.85
CA VAL A 367 1.12 14.34 22.89
C VAL A 367 2.01 13.93 21.71
N CYS A 368 1.82 14.55 20.54
CA CYS A 368 2.60 14.30 19.33
C CYS A 368 3.76 15.29 19.17
N PHE A 369 3.52 16.56 19.53
CA PHE A 369 4.42 17.69 19.32
C PHE A 369 4.57 18.49 20.62
N PRO A 370 5.42 18.06 21.57
CA PRO A 370 5.60 18.74 22.87
C PRO A 370 6.01 20.21 22.77
N GLU A 371 6.55 20.63 21.62
CA GLU A 371 6.94 21.99 21.28
C GLU A 371 5.81 22.86 20.71
N TYR A 372 4.59 22.32 20.55
CA TYR A 372 3.41 23.06 20.11
C TYR A 372 2.97 24.10 21.15
N LYS A 373 2.68 25.32 20.70
CA LYS A 373 2.29 26.48 21.53
C LYS A 373 1.07 27.23 21.00
N GLY A 374 0.40 26.70 19.97
CA GLY A 374 -0.85 27.26 19.47
C GLY A 374 -2.04 26.88 20.34
N GLN A 375 -3.23 27.35 19.98
CA GLN A 375 -4.46 26.98 20.66
C GLN A 375 -4.87 25.54 20.35
N GLN A 376 -5.51 24.87 21.31
CA GLN A 376 -6.09 23.54 21.13
C GLN A 376 -7.42 23.59 20.35
N ASN A 377 -7.45 24.29 19.21
CA ASN A 377 -8.60 24.37 18.29
C ASN A 377 -8.32 23.62 16.98
N GLN A 378 -9.35 23.09 16.32
CA GLN A 378 -9.19 22.23 15.14
C GLN A 378 -8.38 22.91 14.02
N THR A 379 -8.61 24.20 13.78
CA THR A 379 -8.00 24.95 12.68
C THR A 379 -6.51 25.18 12.91
N GLU A 380 -6.10 25.67 14.08
CA GLU A 380 -4.68 25.87 14.41
C GLU A 380 -3.92 24.55 14.48
N CYS A 381 -4.52 23.50 15.05
CA CYS A 381 -3.91 22.18 15.13
C CYS A 381 -3.69 21.55 13.73
N ILE A 382 -4.67 21.65 12.81
CA ILE A 382 -4.49 21.17 11.43
C ILE A 382 -3.44 22.02 10.69
N ASN A 383 -3.49 23.35 10.82
CA ASN A 383 -2.51 24.24 10.18
C ASN A 383 -1.08 23.96 10.66
N TYR A 384 -0.90 23.62 11.94
CA TYR A 384 0.40 23.22 12.48
C TYR A 384 0.88 21.86 11.94
N ILE A 385 -0.01 20.87 11.84
CA ILE A 385 0.32 19.58 11.22
C ILE A 385 0.68 19.76 9.74
N GLN A 386 -0.07 20.57 9.00
CA GLN A 386 0.24 20.93 7.62
C GLN A 386 1.63 21.57 7.51
N TRP A 387 1.90 22.60 8.32
CA TRP A 387 3.20 23.26 8.39
C TRP A 387 4.33 22.25 8.68
N LYS A 388 4.13 21.30 9.58
CA LYS A 388 5.10 20.23 9.86
C LYS A 388 5.42 19.38 8.64
N PHE A 389 4.44 19.01 7.82
CA PHE A 389 4.69 18.30 6.55
C PHE A 389 5.40 19.19 5.54
N GLU A 390 5.00 20.47 5.41
CA GLU A 390 5.65 21.44 4.51
C GLU A 390 7.14 21.65 4.87
N GLN A 391 7.49 21.70 6.15
CA GLN A 391 8.90 21.80 6.61
C GLN A 391 9.77 20.57 6.25
N MET A 392 9.18 19.43 5.87
CA MET A 392 9.96 18.28 5.39
C MET A 392 10.44 18.45 3.94
N ASN A 393 9.91 19.42 3.19
CA ASN A 393 10.31 19.66 1.81
C ASN A 393 11.60 20.49 1.74
N ARG A 394 12.69 19.87 1.29
CA ARG A 394 13.99 20.54 1.14
C ARG A 394 14.16 21.18 -0.24
N SER A 395 13.26 20.93 -1.19
CA SER A 395 13.30 21.52 -2.54
C SER A 395 12.57 22.86 -2.58
N ARG A 396 13.33 23.93 -2.86
CA ARG A 396 12.80 25.29 -3.07
C ARG A 396 11.97 25.45 -4.36
N GLN A 397 12.00 24.47 -5.25
CA GLN A 397 11.26 24.48 -6.52
C GLN A 397 9.98 23.64 -6.49
N ARG A 398 9.85 22.72 -5.51
CA ARG A 398 8.65 21.89 -5.39
C ARG A 398 7.61 22.57 -4.51
N GLU A 399 6.45 22.81 -5.09
CA GLU A 399 5.23 23.14 -4.36
C GLU A 399 4.51 21.84 -3.94
N ILE A 400 3.98 21.80 -2.71
CA ILE A 400 3.15 20.69 -2.19
C ILE A 400 1.72 21.20 -2.07
N TYR A 401 0.80 20.56 -2.77
CA TYR A 401 -0.61 20.94 -2.74
C TYR A 401 -1.31 20.21 -1.60
N CYS A 402 -1.49 20.90 -0.49
CA CYS A 402 -2.15 20.34 0.70
C CYS A 402 -3.67 20.51 0.65
N HIS A 403 -4.40 19.43 0.87
CA HIS A 403 -5.85 19.43 1.03
C HIS A 403 -6.25 18.66 2.30
N HIS A 404 -7.20 19.19 3.06
CA HIS A 404 -7.76 18.48 4.22
C HIS A 404 -8.96 17.67 3.77
N THR A 405 -8.98 16.37 4.08
CA THR A 405 -9.98 15.42 3.55
C THR A 405 -10.70 14.62 4.62
N CYS A 406 -11.92 14.19 4.29
CA CYS A 406 -12.57 13.03 4.89
C CYS A 406 -12.83 12.03 3.76
N ALA A 407 -12.04 10.95 3.70
CA ALA A 407 -12.19 9.94 2.66
C ALA A 407 -13.57 9.22 2.67
N THR A 408 -14.36 9.37 3.75
CA THR A 408 -15.73 8.83 3.83
C THR A 408 -16.84 9.84 3.47
N ASP A 409 -16.49 11.06 3.05
CA ASP A 409 -17.40 12.03 2.44
C ASP A 409 -17.09 12.16 0.95
N THR A 410 -17.98 11.61 0.12
CA THR A 410 -17.86 11.60 -1.34
C THR A 410 -17.85 13.01 -1.94
N ASN A 411 -18.54 13.99 -1.34
CA ASN A 411 -18.57 15.37 -1.85
C ASN A 411 -17.24 16.08 -1.59
N ASN A 412 -16.70 15.94 -0.37
CA ASN A 412 -15.38 16.46 -0.03
C ASN A 412 -14.29 15.85 -0.90
N VAL A 413 -14.33 14.53 -1.12
CA VAL A 413 -13.35 13.85 -1.98
C VAL A 413 -13.51 14.28 -3.43
N GLN A 414 -14.73 14.40 -3.97
CA GLN A 414 -14.95 14.89 -5.33
C GLN A 414 -14.33 16.28 -5.54
N PHE A 415 -14.66 17.26 -4.70
CA PHE A 415 -14.13 18.62 -4.81
C PHE A 415 -12.60 18.67 -4.76
N VAL A 416 -11.98 17.89 -3.86
CA VAL A 416 -10.51 17.82 -3.74
C VAL A 416 -9.88 17.10 -4.93
N LEU A 417 -10.51 16.03 -5.45
CA LEU A 417 -10.01 15.32 -6.62
C LEU A 417 -10.12 16.16 -7.89
N ASP A 418 -11.25 16.81 -8.15
CA ASP A 418 -11.41 17.68 -9.34
C ASP A 418 -10.34 18.78 -9.38
N ALA A 419 -10.07 19.44 -8.23
CA ALA A 419 -8.99 20.42 -8.12
C ALA A 419 -7.59 19.83 -8.35
N CYS A 420 -7.31 18.65 -7.80
CA CYS A 420 -6.03 17.95 -8.01
C CYS A 420 -5.84 17.53 -9.47
N LEU A 421 -6.87 16.95 -10.08
CA LEU A 421 -6.85 16.40 -11.43
C LEU A 421 -6.71 17.53 -12.45
N ASP A 422 -7.40 18.66 -12.29
CA ASP A 422 -7.26 19.80 -13.20
C ASP A 422 -5.88 20.46 -13.12
N MET A 423 -5.27 20.54 -11.93
CA MET A 423 -3.87 20.93 -11.80
C MET A 423 -2.91 19.96 -12.53
N ILE A 424 -3.11 18.65 -12.36
CA ILE A 424 -2.27 17.62 -13.01
C ILE A 424 -2.43 17.71 -14.53
N ILE A 425 -3.66 17.84 -15.05
CA ILE A 425 -3.95 17.99 -16.47
C ILE A 425 -3.29 19.27 -17.02
N ALA A 426 -3.46 20.42 -16.35
CA ALA A 426 -2.88 21.69 -16.80
C ALA A 426 -1.34 21.68 -16.87
N LYS A 427 -0.68 20.93 -15.98
CA LYS A 427 0.79 20.75 -16.03
C LYS A 427 1.23 19.73 -17.08
N ASN A 428 0.52 18.61 -17.23
CA ASN A 428 0.84 17.61 -18.26
C ASN A 428 0.66 18.20 -19.68
N LEU A 429 -0.42 18.96 -19.94
CA LEU A 429 -0.63 19.64 -21.22
C LEU A 429 0.50 20.63 -21.57
N LYS A 430 1.03 21.36 -20.58
CA LYS A 430 2.22 22.21 -20.76
C LYS A 430 3.47 21.40 -21.09
N SER A 431 3.71 20.28 -20.39
CA SER A 431 4.85 19.40 -20.73
C SER A 431 4.75 18.74 -22.11
N MET A 432 3.53 18.62 -22.66
CA MET A 432 3.28 18.16 -24.04
C MET A 432 3.37 19.30 -25.09
N GLY A 433 3.57 20.56 -24.68
CA GLY A 433 3.59 21.71 -25.58
C GLY A 433 2.24 22.06 -26.19
N LEU A 434 1.14 21.74 -25.51
CA LEU A 434 -0.24 21.93 -25.98
C LEU A 434 -0.93 23.19 -25.40
N CYS A 435 -0.25 23.95 -24.54
CA CYS A 435 -0.72 25.17 -23.87
C CYS A 435 0.45 26.12 -23.60
#